data_AF-A0A917IZM9-F1
#
_entry.id   AF-A0A917IZM9-F1
#
_cell.length_a   1.000
_cell.length_b   1.000
_cell.length_c   1.000
_cell.angle_alpha   90.00
_cell.angle_beta   90.00
_cell.angle_gamma   90.00
#
_symmetry.space_group_name_H-M   'P 1'
#
loop_
_entity.id
_entity.type
_entity.pdbx_description
1 polymer ?
#
loop_
_entity_poly.entity_id
_entity_poly.type
_entity_poly.pdbx_seq_one_letter_code
_entity_poly.pdbx_strand_id
1 'polypeptide(L)'
;MKTYIPFNSNDFNSVFTTLSISPAVFYNNRGFSYKRSSVCLLSPNPKFLLGFDLPVFHLKKNDWDEGVPLLLEVDLDLGEFDCRLDNHGFRYKAINRTIFLVASFKVLFRAQQELDEVFARSLKSIEAKYVDYAKTNSQVAKDFISIENIPDFFYPKENNNLTEAYFYNERFVDRMFGAVLGGLIGCLNSLPASWMDISKLLRELNNKLAIYVNRLNGANEVDKDSLFILTSEFYAKWQKVETLETTILLSSNMSTEDIDRVKSLSVLGVSVFELLIQGLVVGQLKELPVSLLIKRLELAIKAKYNSRFPVSYIEKLDRALSDLNSSIEGEIDKFKDSNLFCSNIIRFTKSDSRGVGIILNTDFGFVEGEYLKETVLFFLRFDGIVNVDAFFSDRRGVLIELANHFKKNIADFDDSEERKYLLRLMKSFESLRDGFNITSIDNEVLRVLGILFTSGRDLSHFIDNLESELISNLGAALCIWGTVYGAASLPKTLMKGLGDNIANTRILIDGFAAIIKDFTLETSDSSDSTHTFVRFVGPSLTEDSFTEKDDSNNNNESPVAGDVGKFSEAELMILDIVALNKRLSLSELKKRCGKVVKSQSDLEDVILNELNLYIKIEKEGGKKVAVYKSGTTDS
;
A
#
# COMPACT_ATOMS: atom_id res chain seq x y z
N MET A 1 15.18 -3.97 -27.13
CA MET A 1 14.33 -4.29 -28.30
C MET A 1 12.86 -4.29 -27.86
N LYS A 2 11.90 -4.30 -28.78
CA LYS A 2 10.48 -4.47 -28.42
C LYS A 2 10.18 -5.94 -28.23
N THR A 3 9.45 -6.26 -27.16
CA THR A 3 8.92 -7.60 -26.88
C THR A 3 7.40 -7.51 -26.72
N TYR A 4 6.69 -8.45 -27.32
CA TYR A 4 5.23 -8.55 -27.25
C TYR A 4 4.86 -9.76 -26.39
N ILE A 5 4.21 -9.52 -25.25
CA ILE A 5 3.79 -10.56 -24.31
C ILE A 5 2.28 -10.77 -24.47
N PRO A 6 1.80 -11.96 -24.85
CA PRO A 6 0.38 -12.23 -24.93
C PRO A 6 -0.21 -12.42 -23.53
N PHE A 7 -1.39 -11.86 -23.31
CA PHE A 7 -2.13 -12.08 -22.08
C PHE A 7 -3.63 -11.98 -22.33
N ASN A 8 -4.40 -12.55 -21.41
CA ASN A 8 -5.84 -12.62 -21.51
C ASN A 8 -6.46 -11.36 -20.86
N SER A 9 -7.50 -10.78 -21.47
CA SER A 9 -8.20 -9.61 -20.92
C SER A 9 -8.79 -9.83 -19.53
N ASN A 10 -9.04 -11.07 -19.13
CA ASN A 10 -9.49 -11.39 -17.77
C ASN A 10 -8.45 -10.98 -16.70
N ASP A 11 -7.17 -10.90 -17.08
CA ASP A 11 -6.09 -10.44 -16.22
C ASP A 11 -5.80 -8.94 -16.33
N PHE A 12 -6.53 -8.20 -17.17
CA PHE A 12 -6.29 -6.77 -17.42
C PHE A 12 -6.27 -5.95 -16.13
N ASN A 13 -7.29 -6.12 -15.28
CA ASN A 13 -7.36 -5.41 -14.00
C ASN A 13 -6.18 -5.79 -13.09
N SER A 14 -5.80 -7.06 -13.08
CA SER A 14 -4.67 -7.56 -12.27
C SER A 14 -3.35 -6.90 -12.68
N VAL A 15 -3.10 -6.82 -13.99
CA VAL A 15 -1.90 -6.18 -14.55
C VAL A 15 -1.87 -4.69 -14.21
N PHE A 16 -2.97 -3.98 -14.36
CA PHE A 16 -3.06 -2.53 -14.14
C PHE A 16 -3.44 -2.12 -12.71
N THR A 17 -3.51 -3.07 -11.78
CA THR A 17 -3.48 -2.79 -10.33
C THR A 17 -2.05 -2.71 -9.82
N THR A 18 -1.14 -3.57 -10.32
CA THR A 18 0.25 -3.65 -9.85
C THR A 18 1.26 -3.06 -10.82
N LEU A 19 0.83 -2.59 -12.00
CA LEU A 19 1.72 -2.24 -13.12
C LEU A 19 2.73 -3.35 -13.37
N SER A 20 2.27 -4.60 -13.42
CA SER A 20 3.15 -5.72 -13.65
C SER A 20 2.42 -6.93 -14.22
N ILE A 21 3.14 -7.73 -15.00
CA ILE A 21 2.67 -9.02 -15.50
C ILE A 21 3.65 -10.11 -15.08
N SER A 22 3.13 -11.24 -14.61
CA SER A 22 3.93 -12.35 -14.09
C SER A 22 3.45 -13.67 -14.67
N PRO A 23 4.25 -14.75 -14.62
CA PRO A 23 3.72 -16.10 -14.87
C PRO A 23 2.56 -16.41 -13.92
N ALA A 24 1.53 -17.12 -14.40
CA ALA A 24 0.29 -17.34 -13.65
C ALA A 24 0.49 -17.95 -12.24
N VAL A 25 1.50 -18.82 -12.07
CA VAL A 25 1.82 -19.43 -10.75
C VAL A 25 2.26 -18.39 -9.71
N PHE A 26 2.81 -17.24 -10.12
CA PHE A 26 3.38 -16.24 -9.22
C PHE A 26 2.28 -15.52 -8.41
N TYR A 27 1.10 -15.34 -8.99
CA TYR A 27 -0.02 -14.62 -8.37
C TYR A 27 -0.48 -15.24 -7.04
N ASN A 28 -0.44 -16.58 -6.92
CA ASN A 28 -0.78 -17.25 -5.67
C ASN A 28 0.32 -17.13 -4.60
N ASN A 29 1.59 -16.96 -5.02
CA ASN A 29 2.75 -17.05 -4.13
C ASN A 29 3.27 -15.69 -3.67
N ARG A 30 3.12 -14.63 -4.48
CA ARG A 30 3.68 -13.29 -4.17
C ARG A 30 3.07 -12.65 -2.92
N GLY A 31 1.84 -13.03 -2.55
CA GLY A 31 1.21 -12.63 -1.29
C GLY A 31 0.41 -11.32 -1.31
N PHE A 32 0.44 -10.58 -2.44
CA PHE A 32 -0.29 -9.33 -2.64
C PHE A 32 -1.10 -9.32 -3.95
N SER A 33 -2.08 -8.41 -4.04
CA SER A 33 -2.98 -8.25 -5.19
C SER A 33 -3.81 -9.51 -5.48
N TYR A 34 -4.31 -9.64 -6.71
CA TYR A 34 -5.07 -10.80 -7.19
C TYR A 34 -4.29 -12.09 -7.00
N LYS A 35 -4.96 -13.10 -6.45
CA LYS A 35 -4.39 -14.44 -6.21
C LYS A 35 -4.42 -15.32 -7.45
N ARG A 36 -5.27 -15.00 -8.43
CA ARG A 36 -5.46 -15.80 -9.64
C ARG A 36 -5.08 -14.98 -10.87
N SER A 37 -4.51 -15.67 -11.84
CA SER A 37 -4.33 -15.20 -13.20
C SER A 37 -4.71 -16.32 -14.16
N SER A 38 -5.32 -15.95 -15.27
CA SER A 38 -5.58 -16.85 -16.38
C SER A 38 -4.32 -17.10 -17.22
N VAL A 39 -4.29 -18.22 -17.93
CA VAL A 39 -3.30 -18.42 -19.01
C VAL A 39 -3.88 -17.92 -20.32
N CYS A 40 -3.01 -17.53 -21.24
CA CYS A 40 -3.38 -17.20 -22.61
C CYS A 40 -3.12 -18.40 -23.52
N LEU A 41 -3.90 -18.59 -24.56
CA LEU A 41 -3.68 -19.58 -25.60
C LEU A 41 -2.28 -19.53 -26.21
N LEU A 42 -1.71 -18.33 -26.38
CA LEU A 42 -0.34 -18.14 -26.88
C LEU A 42 0.73 -18.29 -25.81
N SER A 43 0.37 -18.41 -24.53
CA SER A 43 1.28 -18.66 -23.41
C SER A 43 0.63 -19.63 -22.40
N PRO A 44 0.38 -20.89 -22.80
CA PRO A 44 -0.42 -21.84 -22.01
C PRO A 44 0.29 -22.38 -20.77
N ASN A 45 1.62 -22.28 -20.68
CA ASN A 45 2.37 -22.79 -19.55
C ASN A 45 2.29 -21.81 -18.36
N PRO A 46 1.72 -22.18 -17.22
CA PRO A 46 1.51 -21.25 -16.11
C PRO A 46 2.82 -20.86 -15.38
N LYS A 47 3.93 -21.58 -15.62
CA LYS A 47 5.24 -21.30 -15.00
C LYS A 47 6.05 -20.23 -15.74
N PHE A 48 5.68 -19.87 -16.98
CA PHE A 48 6.42 -18.92 -17.79
C PHE A 48 5.46 -17.97 -18.54
N LEU A 49 5.92 -16.75 -18.79
CA LEU A 49 5.35 -15.90 -19.84
C LEU A 49 6.06 -16.20 -21.16
N LEU A 50 5.42 -15.93 -22.29
CA LEU A 50 6.10 -15.91 -23.59
C LEU A 50 6.25 -14.47 -24.09
N GLY A 51 7.42 -14.15 -24.63
CA GLY A 51 7.69 -12.88 -25.31
C GLY A 51 8.06 -13.13 -26.76
N PHE A 52 7.47 -12.36 -27.67
CA PHE A 52 7.73 -12.41 -29.12
C PHE A 52 8.48 -11.16 -29.59
N ASP A 53 9.28 -11.27 -30.66
CA ASP A 53 9.93 -10.12 -31.29
C ASP A 53 9.03 -9.35 -32.28
N LEU A 54 7.87 -9.93 -32.62
CA LEU A 54 6.83 -9.35 -33.48
C LEU A 54 5.45 -9.47 -32.78
N PRO A 55 4.49 -8.59 -33.12
CA PRO A 55 3.14 -8.69 -32.57
C PRO A 55 2.42 -9.91 -33.19
N VAL A 56 2.16 -10.94 -32.39
CA VAL A 56 1.51 -12.20 -32.81
C VAL A 56 0.16 -12.36 -32.11
N PHE A 57 -0.92 -12.52 -32.87
CA PHE A 57 -2.24 -12.87 -32.36
C PHE A 57 -2.72 -14.22 -32.91
N HIS A 58 -3.53 -14.94 -32.13
CA HIS A 58 -4.26 -16.09 -32.65
C HIS A 58 -5.57 -15.66 -33.31
N LEU A 59 -6.05 -16.44 -34.28
CA LEU A 59 -7.28 -16.15 -35.03
C LEU A 59 -8.58 -16.58 -34.33
N LYS A 60 -8.50 -17.33 -33.22
CA LYS A 60 -9.71 -17.67 -32.44
C LYS A 60 -10.38 -16.41 -31.91
N LYS A 61 -11.72 -16.40 -31.92
CA LYS A 61 -12.53 -15.25 -31.45
C LYS A 61 -12.17 -14.85 -30.03
N ASN A 62 -12.18 -15.82 -29.11
CA ASN A 62 -11.84 -15.60 -27.71
C ASN A 62 -10.62 -16.45 -27.33
N ASP A 63 -9.92 -15.98 -26.30
CA ASP A 63 -8.96 -16.73 -25.51
C ASP A 63 -9.70 -17.64 -24.50
N TRP A 64 -8.98 -18.27 -23.57
CA TRP A 64 -9.57 -19.03 -22.47
C TRP A 64 -10.58 -18.20 -21.66
N ASP A 65 -11.59 -18.86 -21.09
CA ASP A 65 -12.64 -18.26 -20.25
C ASP A 65 -13.34 -17.06 -20.90
N GLU A 66 -13.58 -17.15 -22.21
CA GLU A 66 -14.21 -16.11 -23.03
C GLU A 66 -13.49 -14.75 -22.99
N GLY A 67 -12.21 -14.75 -22.63
CA GLY A 67 -11.36 -13.57 -22.62
C GLY A 67 -11.03 -13.08 -24.04
N VAL A 68 -10.69 -11.81 -24.16
CA VAL A 68 -10.12 -11.23 -25.38
C VAL A 68 -8.61 -11.40 -25.36
N PRO A 69 -7.97 -11.85 -26.45
CA PRO A 69 -6.51 -11.92 -26.53
C PRO A 69 -5.91 -10.53 -26.69
N LEU A 70 -4.97 -10.19 -25.81
CA LEU A 70 -4.27 -8.91 -25.80
C LEU A 70 -2.76 -9.14 -25.97
N LEU A 71 -2.06 -8.12 -26.48
CA LEU A 71 -0.59 -8.08 -26.45
C LEU A 71 -0.11 -6.88 -25.65
N LEU A 72 0.91 -7.12 -24.83
CA LEU A 72 1.64 -6.10 -24.12
C LEU A 72 2.99 -5.87 -24.80
N GLU A 73 3.15 -4.72 -25.45
CA GLU A 73 4.42 -4.25 -26.01
C GLU A 73 5.23 -3.60 -24.89
N VAL A 74 6.44 -4.10 -24.65
CA VAL A 74 7.39 -3.57 -23.67
C VAL A 74 8.79 -3.52 -24.27
N ASP A 75 9.60 -2.58 -23.80
CA ASP A 75 11.02 -2.53 -24.14
C ASP A 75 11.79 -3.55 -23.29
N LEU A 76 11.95 -4.76 -23.82
CA LEU A 76 12.76 -5.84 -23.26
C LEU A 76 13.71 -6.34 -24.34
N ASP A 77 15.01 -6.38 -24.06
CA ASP A 77 15.95 -6.97 -24.99
C ASP A 77 15.88 -8.50 -24.96
N LEU A 78 15.39 -9.08 -26.06
CA LEU A 78 15.38 -10.52 -26.27
C LEU A 78 16.80 -11.07 -26.51
N GLY A 79 17.80 -10.22 -26.77
CA GLY A 79 19.20 -10.61 -26.96
C GLY A 79 19.89 -11.15 -25.70
N GLU A 80 19.48 -10.75 -24.49
CA GLU A 80 20.02 -11.21 -23.20
C GLU A 80 19.65 -12.67 -22.85
N PHE A 81 19.14 -13.39 -23.84
CA PHE A 81 18.08 -14.32 -23.59
C PHE A 81 18.04 -15.36 -24.73
N ASP A 82 18.17 -16.66 -24.41
CA ASP A 82 18.05 -17.76 -25.38
C ASP A 82 16.74 -17.70 -26.21
N CYS A 83 16.82 -17.06 -27.38
CA CYS A 83 15.71 -16.91 -28.32
C CYS A 83 15.63 -18.09 -29.26
N ARG A 84 14.40 -18.50 -29.57
CA ARG A 84 14.13 -19.58 -30.53
C ARG A 84 13.36 -19.03 -31.70
N LEU A 85 13.73 -19.47 -32.90
CA LEU A 85 12.98 -19.20 -34.11
C LEU A 85 11.85 -20.23 -34.20
N ASP A 86 10.63 -19.74 -34.33
CA ASP A 86 9.48 -20.58 -34.61
C ASP A 86 9.41 -20.95 -36.11
N ASN A 87 8.68 -22.02 -36.44
CA ASN A 87 8.46 -22.47 -37.81
C ASN A 87 7.73 -21.43 -38.68
N HIS A 88 7.05 -20.45 -38.07
CA HIS A 88 6.37 -19.34 -38.73
C HIS A 88 7.25 -18.09 -38.89
N GLY A 89 8.54 -18.15 -38.53
CA GLY A 89 9.53 -17.11 -38.86
C GLY A 89 9.66 -15.95 -37.87
N PHE A 90 9.01 -16.02 -36.71
CA PHE A 90 9.19 -15.07 -35.60
C PHE A 90 10.03 -15.68 -34.48
N ARG A 91 10.68 -14.85 -33.66
CA ARG A 91 11.44 -15.31 -32.49
C ARG A 91 10.59 -15.19 -31.24
N TYR A 92 10.73 -16.18 -30.36
CA TYR A 92 10.07 -16.18 -29.07
C TYR A 92 11.01 -16.61 -27.94
N LYS A 93 10.61 -16.29 -26.72
CA LYS A 93 11.28 -16.77 -25.52
C LYS A 93 10.34 -16.95 -24.32
N ALA A 94 10.63 -17.98 -23.52
CA ALA A 94 10.10 -18.15 -22.17
C ALA A 94 10.73 -17.18 -21.15
N ILE A 95 9.89 -16.35 -20.56
CA ILE A 95 10.20 -15.39 -19.50
C ILE A 95 9.76 -16.03 -18.18
N ASN A 96 10.70 -16.13 -17.24
CA ASN A 96 10.50 -16.86 -15.99
C ASN A 96 10.37 -15.92 -14.77
N ARG A 97 10.00 -14.67 -14.98
CA ARG A 97 10.00 -13.59 -13.97
C ARG A 97 8.85 -12.61 -14.20
N THR A 98 8.54 -11.82 -13.17
CA THR A 98 7.64 -10.67 -13.27
C THR A 98 8.27 -9.55 -14.09
N ILE A 99 7.47 -8.92 -14.94
CA ILE A 99 7.81 -7.73 -15.72
C ILE A 99 7.03 -6.55 -15.14
N PHE A 100 7.74 -5.57 -14.59
CA PHE A 100 7.16 -4.32 -14.10
C PHE A 100 7.00 -3.31 -15.25
N LEU A 101 5.82 -2.74 -15.39
CA LEU A 101 5.39 -1.79 -16.43
C LEU A 101 5.69 -0.35 -16.01
N VAL A 102 6.91 -0.13 -15.54
CA VAL A 102 7.41 1.18 -15.10
C VAL A 102 8.14 1.93 -16.22
N ALA A 103 8.46 1.24 -17.32
CA ALA A 103 8.94 1.84 -18.56
C ALA A 103 7.78 2.04 -19.56
N SER A 104 8.07 2.64 -20.71
CA SER A 104 7.11 2.75 -21.81
C SER A 104 6.54 1.38 -22.18
N PHE A 105 5.21 1.27 -22.18
CA PHE A 105 4.49 0.08 -22.62
C PHE A 105 3.33 0.46 -23.54
N LYS A 106 2.85 -0.49 -24.33
CA LYS A 106 1.57 -0.36 -25.04
C LYS A 106 0.73 -1.62 -24.90
N VAL A 107 -0.58 -1.44 -24.82
CA VAL A 107 -1.53 -2.55 -24.93
C VAL A 107 -2.11 -2.56 -26.33
N LEU A 108 -1.96 -3.68 -27.03
CA LEU A 108 -2.44 -3.84 -28.38
C LEU A 108 -3.68 -4.73 -28.40
N PHE A 109 -4.69 -4.26 -29.13
CA PHE A 109 -5.95 -4.95 -29.39
C PHE A 109 -6.03 -5.31 -30.87
N ARG A 110 -6.81 -6.34 -31.25
CA ARG A 110 -7.01 -6.68 -32.67
C ARG A 110 -8.04 -5.78 -33.31
N ALA A 111 -9.06 -5.36 -32.56
CA ALA A 111 -10.14 -4.52 -33.04
C ALA A 111 -10.54 -3.44 -32.04
N GLN A 112 -11.15 -2.35 -32.54
CA GLN A 112 -11.66 -1.26 -31.70
C GLN A 112 -12.77 -1.73 -30.74
N GLN A 113 -13.63 -2.65 -31.21
CA GLN A 113 -14.70 -3.22 -30.38
C GLN A 113 -14.15 -3.91 -29.12
N GLU A 114 -13.08 -4.69 -29.27
CA GLU A 114 -12.42 -5.38 -28.15
C GLU A 114 -11.86 -4.39 -27.13
N LEU A 115 -11.25 -3.31 -27.62
CA LEU A 115 -10.74 -2.22 -26.80
C LEU A 115 -11.88 -1.63 -25.95
N ASP A 116 -12.96 -1.21 -26.60
CA ASP A 116 -14.08 -0.55 -25.94
C ASP A 116 -14.76 -1.48 -24.91
N GLU A 117 -14.92 -2.77 -25.23
CA GLU A 117 -15.50 -3.77 -24.33
C GLU A 117 -14.64 -4.02 -23.08
N VAL A 118 -13.33 -4.19 -23.24
CA VAL A 118 -12.41 -4.42 -22.12
C VAL A 118 -12.40 -3.20 -21.19
N PHE A 119 -12.27 -1.99 -21.74
CA PHE A 119 -12.28 -0.78 -20.91
C PHE A 119 -13.62 -0.55 -20.21
N ALA A 120 -14.75 -0.80 -20.88
CA ALA A 120 -16.07 -0.68 -20.24
C ALA A 120 -16.24 -1.66 -19.06
N ARG A 121 -15.64 -2.85 -19.14
CA ARG A 121 -15.62 -3.82 -18.02
C ARG A 121 -14.66 -3.37 -16.91
N SER A 122 -13.47 -2.89 -17.25
CA SER A 122 -12.44 -2.50 -16.30
C SER A 122 -12.77 -1.23 -15.50
N LEU A 123 -13.50 -0.27 -16.09
CA LEU A 123 -13.93 0.95 -15.38
C LEU A 123 -14.81 0.67 -14.15
N LYS A 124 -15.47 -0.49 -14.09
CA LYS A 124 -16.28 -0.90 -12.93
C LYS A 124 -15.44 -1.46 -11.77
N SER A 125 -14.15 -1.72 -11.98
CA SER A 125 -13.27 -2.27 -10.95
C SER A 125 -12.70 -1.16 -10.06
N ILE A 126 -12.99 -1.27 -8.76
CA ILE A 126 -12.49 -0.35 -7.72
C ILE A 126 -11.00 -0.60 -7.41
N GLU A 127 -10.49 -1.78 -7.77
CA GLU A 127 -9.11 -2.20 -7.48
C GLU A 127 -8.11 -1.79 -8.60
N ALA A 128 -8.62 -1.52 -9.80
CA ALA A 128 -7.82 -1.30 -11.01
C ALA A 128 -7.39 0.18 -11.15
N LYS A 129 -6.30 0.52 -10.45
CA LYS A 129 -5.77 1.88 -10.30
C LYS A 129 -5.37 2.56 -11.61
N TYR A 130 -4.66 1.86 -12.48
CA TYR A 130 -3.97 2.44 -13.63
C TYR A 130 -4.69 2.18 -14.95
N VAL A 131 -5.99 1.90 -14.93
CA VAL A 131 -6.79 1.62 -16.13
C VAL A 131 -6.79 2.80 -17.10
N ASP A 132 -6.92 4.03 -16.58
CA ASP A 132 -6.97 5.23 -17.41
C ASP A 132 -5.61 5.51 -18.09
N TYR A 133 -4.50 5.23 -17.37
CA TYR A 133 -3.15 5.26 -17.94
C TYR A 133 -2.92 4.14 -18.97
N ALA A 134 -3.42 2.93 -18.70
CA ALA A 134 -3.39 1.84 -19.66
C ALA A 134 -4.17 2.20 -20.93
N LYS A 135 -5.32 2.88 -20.80
CA LYS A 135 -6.14 3.35 -21.92
C LYS A 135 -5.39 4.32 -22.81
N THR A 136 -4.66 5.27 -22.23
CA THR A 136 -3.83 6.20 -23.02
C THR A 136 -2.68 5.51 -23.74
N ASN A 137 -2.22 4.39 -23.19
CA ASN A 137 -1.17 3.55 -23.77
C ASN A 137 -1.74 2.39 -24.61
N SER A 138 -3.04 2.40 -24.93
CA SER A 138 -3.69 1.35 -25.71
C SER A 138 -3.94 1.76 -27.14
N GLN A 139 -3.82 0.82 -28.08
CA GLN A 139 -4.15 1.04 -29.49
C GLN A 139 -4.59 -0.25 -30.17
N VAL A 140 -5.33 -0.11 -31.27
CA VAL A 140 -5.56 -1.23 -32.19
C VAL A 140 -4.29 -1.48 -33.01
N ALA A 141 -3.84 -2.72 -33.06
CA ALA A 141 -2.67 -3.11 -33.83
C ALA A 141 -2.90 -2.85 -35.33
N LYS A 142 -1.99 -2.11 -35.97
CA LYS A 142 -2.06 -1.84 -37.42
C LYS A 142 -1.59 -3.05 -38.23
N ASP A 143 -0.47 -3.63 -37.80
CA ASP A 143 0.16 -4.78 -38.43
C ASP A 143 0.44 -5.82 -37.35
N PHE A 144 0.04 -7.06 -37.59
CA PHE A 144 0.33 -8.20 -36.72
C PHE A 144 0.32 -9.52 -37.49
N ILE A 145 1.05 -10.50 -36.97
CA ILE A 145 1.04 -11.86 -37.48
C ILE A 145 -0.17 -12.58 -36.87
N SER A 146 -0.99 -13.15 -37.74
CA SER A 146 -2.13 -13.97 -37.34
C SER A 146 -1.80 -15.45 -37.47
N ILE A 147 -1.98 -16.22 -36.40
CA ILE A 147 -1.79 -17.68 -36.43
C ILE A 147 -3.12 -18.43 -36.21
N GLU A 148 -3.40 -19.41 -37.05
CA GLU A 148 -4.59 -20.27 -36.93
C GLU A 148 -4.39 -21.35 -35.87
N ASN A 149 -3.24 -22.03 -35.94
CA ASN A 149 -2.85 -23.10 -35.03
C ASN A 149 -1.78 -22.58 -34.06
N ILE A 150 -1.97 -22.86 -32.77
CA ILE A 150 -1.04 -22.45 -31.72
C ILE A 150 0.17 -23.38 -31.78
N PRO A 151 1.40 -22.84 -31.94
CA PRO A 151 2.61 -23.65 -31.96
C PRO A 151 2.88 -24.33 -30.61
N ASP A 152 3.53 -25.49 -30.66
CA ASP A 152 4.10 -26.13 -29.48
C ASP A 152 5.38 -25.41 -29.07
N PHE A 153 5.24 -24.40 -28.23
CA PHE A 153 6.38 -23.64 -27.71
C PHE A 153 7.24 -24.48 -26.79
N PHE A 154 8.56 -24.33 -26.90
CA PHE A 154 9.48 -24.94 -25.95
C PHE A 154 9.58 -24.12 -24.66
N TYR A 155 9.51 -24.81 -23.53
CA TYR A 155 9.72 -24.23 -22.20
C TYR A 155 10.89 -24.89 -21.48
N PRO A 156 11.65 -24.15 -20.66
CA PRO A 156 12.55 -24.75 -19.68
C PRO A 156 11.79 -25.69 -18.73
N LYS A 157 12.47 -26.73 -18.23
CA LYS A 157 11.85 -27.74 -17.33
C LYS A 157 11.40 -27.12 -16.01
N GLU A 158 12.21 -26.22 -15.46
CA GLU A 158 11.99 -25.59 -14.16
C GLU A 158 12.11 -24.07 -14.26
N ASN A 159 11.38 -23.40 -13.38
CA ASN A 159 11.50 -21.96 -13.20
C ASN A 159 12.22 -21.70 -11.87
N ASN A 160 13.50 -21.32 -11.96
CA ASN A 160 14.37 -21.06 -10.81
C ASN A 160 13.93 -19.85 -9.95
N ASN A 161 13.01 -19.02 -10.44
CA ASN A 161 12.45 -17.88 -9.70
C ASN A 161 11.19 -18.23 -8.89
N LEU A 162 10.74 -19.49 -8.91
CA LEU A 162 9.67 -19.97 -8.02
C LEU A 162 10.23 -20.26 -6.62
N THR A 163 10.78 -19.23 -5.97
CA THR A 163 11.41 -19.32 -4.65
C THR A 163 10.90 -18.23 -3.72
N GLU A 164 10.90 -18.48 -2.41
CA GLU A 164 10.45 -17.48 -1.43
C GLU A 164 11.30 -16.21 -1.47
N ALA A 165 12.62 -16.34 -1.74
CA ALA A 165 13.51 -15.19 -1.90
C ALA A 165 13.10 -14.28 -3.08
N TYR A 166 12.57 -14.85 -4.17
CA TYR A 166 12.06 -14.06 -5.28
C TYR A 166 10.79 -13.30 -4.88
N PHE A 167 9.84 -13.98 -4.22
CA PHE A 167 8.58 -13.37 -3.78
C PHE A 167 8.79 -12.31 -2.69
N TYR A 168 9.78 -12.48 -1.81
CA TYR A 168 10.25 -11.46 -0.89
C TYR A 168 10.63 -10.17 -1.63
N ASN A 169 11.42 -10.30 -2.69
CA ASN A 169 11.86 -9.15 -3.49
C ASN A 169 10.69 -8.48 -4.23
N GLU A 170 9.69 -9.23 -4.66
CA GLU A 170 8.48 -8.64 -5.24
C GLU A 170 7.68 -7.84 -4.20
N ARG A 171 7.49 -8.41 -3.00
CA ARG A 171 6.84 -7.68 -1.88
C ARG A 171 7.63 -6.43 -1.50
N PHE A 172 8.95 -6.53 -1.50
CA PHE A 172 9.85 -5.41 -1.24
C PHE A 172 9.60 -4.25 -2.22
N VAL A 173 9.54 -4.54 -3.53
CA VAL A 173 9.25 -3.55 -4.58
C VAL A 173 7.82 -2.98 -4.43
N ASP A 174 6.82 -3.83 -4.15
CA ASP A 174 5.42 -3.39 -3.95
C ASP A 174 5.29 -2.46 -2.72
N ARG A 175 6.01 -2.74 -1.63
CA ARG A 175 6.06 -1.89 -0.43
C ARG A 175 6.78 -0.58 -0.66
N MET A 176 7.88 -0.58 -1.41
CA MET A 176 8.52 0.66 -1.83
C MET A 176 7.57 1.53 -2.65
N PHE A 177 6.86 0.92 -3.62
CA PHE A 177 5.88 1.67 -4.39
C PHE A 177 4.74 2.18 -3.51
N GLY A 178 4.30 1.35 -2.56
CA GLY A 178 3.26 1.69 -1.59
C GLY A 178 3.65 2.87 -0.72
N ALA A 179 4.91 2.94 -0.28
CA ALA A 179 5.43 4.08 0.47
C ALA A 179 5.33 5.40 -0.34
N VAL A 180 5.80 5.38 -1.59
CA VAL A 180 5.74 6.56 -2.49
C VAL A 180 4.29 6.92 -2.81
N LEU A 181 3.49 5.96 -3.27
CA LEU A 181 2.11 6.17 -3.68
C LEU A 181 1.25 6.62 -2.48
N GLY A 182 1.37 5.95 -1.34
CA GLY A 182 0.67 6.30 -0.12
C GLY A 182 1.02 7.69 0.36
N GLY A 183 2.31 8.03 0.38
CA GLY A 183 2.76 9.39 0.70
C GLY A 183 2.11 10.43 -0.21
N LEU A 184 2.17 10.23 -1.52
CA LEU A 184 1.60 11.16 -2.50
C LEU A 184 0.10 11.34 -2.35
N ILE A 185 -0.63 10.24 -2.18
CA ILE A 185 -2.07 10.27 -1.87
C ILE A 185 -2.30 11.09 -0.60
N GLY A 186 -1.48 10.90 0.44
CA GLY A 186 -1.59 11.62 1.69
C GLY A 186 -1.41 13.12 1.50
N CYS A 187 -0.35 13.57 0.81
CA CYS A 187 -0.15 14.99 0.54
C CYS A 187 -1.26 15.62 -0.31
N LEU A 188 -1.78 14.92 -1.32
CA LEU A 188 -2.91 15.42 -2.12
C LEU A 188 -4.19 15.56 -1.28
N ASN A 189 -4.38 14.67 -0.32
CA ASN A 189 -5.56 14.67 0.55
C ASN A 189 -5.35 15.41 1.88
N SER A 190 -4.16 15.95 2.13
CA SER A 190 -3.85 16.68 3.36
C SER A 190 -4.73 17.91 3.51
N LEU A 191 -5.24 18.10 4.72
CA LEU A 191 -6.03 19.26 5.11
C LEU A 191 -5.32 20.00 6.26
N PRO A 192 -5.33 21.34 6.28
CA PRO A 192 -4.88 22.11 7.42
C PRO A 192 -5.67 21.75 8.68
N ALA A 193 -5.06 21.93 9.86
CA ALA A 193 -5.69 21.63 11.14
C ALA A 193 -7.06 22.30 11.34
N SER A 194 -7.22 23.53 10.82
CA SER A 194 -8.51 24.25 10.84
C SER A 194 -9.60 23.53 10.05
N TRP A 195 -9.28 22.94 8.90
CA TRP A 195 -10.22 22.20 8.07
C TRP A 195 -10.53 20.81 8.61
N MET A 196 -9.54 20.14 9.21
CA MET A 196 -9.77 18.87 9.93
C MET A 196 -10.72 19.07 11.12
N ASP A 197 -10.53 20.15 11.88
CA ASP A 197 -11.43 20.54 12.97
C ASP A 197 -12.87 20.78 12.47
N ILE A 198 -13.01 21.46 11.33
CA ILE A 198 -14.31 21.71 10.70
C ILE A 198 -14.96 20.40 10.27
N SER A 199 -14.24 19.51 9.58
CA SER A 199 -14.72 18.18 9.17
C SER A 199 -15.20 17.36 10.37
N LYS A 200 -14.41 17.36 11.46
CA LYS A 200 -14.75 16.68 12.71
C LYS A 200 -16.04 17.22 13.32
N LEU A 201 -16.18 18.54 13.44
CA LEU A 201 -17.40 19.15 13.98
C LEU A 201 -18.62 18.87 13.09
N LEU A 202 -18.46 18.86 11.76
CA LEU A 202 -19.53 18.51 10.84
C LEU A 202 -19.99 17.06 11.03
N ARG A 203 -19.05 16.11 11.21
CA ARG A 203 -19.36 14.71 11.51
C ARG A 203 -20.05 14.54 12.85
N GLU A 204 -19.58 15.23 13.89
CA GLU A 204 -20.23 15.24 15.20
C GLU A 204 -21.66 15.80 15.13
N LEU A 205 -21.85 16.85 14.35
CA LEU A 205 -23.15 17.46 14.11
C LEU A 205 -24.09 16.49 13.35
N ASN A 206 -23.61 15.82 12.30
CA ASN A 206 -24.36 14.77 11.58
C ASN A 206 -24.78 13.64 12.54
N ASN A 207 -23.86 13.13 13.35
CA ASN A 207 -24.12 12.05 14.30
C ASN A 207 -25.14 12.46 15.37
N LYS A 208 -24.99 13.66 15.95
CA LYS A 208 -25.91 14.18 16.96
C LYS A 208 -27.29 14.47 16.39
N LEU A 209 -27.35 14.97 15.16
CA LEU A 209 -28.61 15.25 14.48
C LEU A 209 -29.35 13.95 14.16
N ALA A 210 -28.64 12.91 13.70
CA ALA A 210 -29.23 11.58 13.50
C ALA A 210 -29.81 11.01 14.81
N ILE A 211 -29.09 11.16 15.94
CA ILE A 211 -29.61 10.75 17.26
C ILE A 211 -30.85 11.56 17.62
N TYR A 212 -30.81 12.88 17.43
CA TYR A 212 -31.92 13.77 17.75
C TYR A 212 -33.17 13.44 16.93
N VAL A 213 -33.05 13.30 15.61
CA VAL A 213 -34.16 12.93 14.71
C VAL A 213 -34.78 11.59 15.11
N ASN A 214 -33.95 10.60 15.43
CA ASN A 214 -34.42 9.28 15.87
C ASN A 214 -35.11 9.28 17.25
N ARG A 215 -34.86 10.30 18.08
CA ARG A 215 -35.39 10.41 19.46
C ARG A 215 -36.55 11.41 19.61
N LEU A 216 -37.08 11.95 18.50
CA LEU A 216 -38.17 12.94 18.50
C LEU A 216 -39.49 12.49 19.17
N ASN A 217 -39.59 11.25 19.65
CA ASN A 217 -40.73 10.74 20.42
C ASN A 217 -40.73 11.13 21.91
N GLY A 218 -39.73 11.88 22.39
CA GLY A 218 -39.71 12.51 23.72
C GLY A 218 -39.05 13.88 23.64
N ALA A 219 -39.55 14.86 24.41
CA ALA A 219 -38.99 16.21 24.45
C ALA A 219 -37.57 16.21 25.08
N ASN A 220 -36.56 15.89 24.29
CA ASN A 220 -35.16 15.96 24.71
C ASN A 220 -34.60 17.36 24.42
N GLU A 221 -34.92 18.32 25.29
CA GLU A 221 -34.29 19.66 25.24
C GLU A 221 -32.76 19.57 25.35
N VAL A 222 -32.24 18.58 26.08
CA VAL A 222 -30.79 18.33 26.22
C VAL A 222 -30.11 18.01 24.88
N ASP A 223 -30.72 17.17 24.04
CA ASP A 223 -30.16 16.83 22.72
C ASP A 223 -30.22 18.06 21.79
N LYS A 224 -31.28 18.87 21.89
CA LYS A 224 -31.46 20.12 21.15
C LYS A 224 -30.43 21.20 21.54
N ASP A 225 -30.19 21.38 22.83
CA ASP A 225 -29.20 22.34 23.35
C ASP A 225 -27.78 21.94 22.95
N SER A 226 -27.47 20.64 23.00
CA SER A 226 -26.18 20.13 22.54
C SER A 226 -25.93 20.39 21.05
N LEU A 227 -26.96 20.27 20.21
CA LEU A 227 -26.89 20.61 18.78
C LEU A 227 -26.67 22.11 18.57
N PHE A 228 -27.28 22.97 19.37
CA PHE A 228 -27.03 24.41 19.29
C PHE A 228 -25.61 24.79 19.67
N ILE A 229 -25.06 24.17 20.72
CA ILE A 229 -23.67 24.39 21.13
C ILE A 229 -22.74 24.01 19.98
N LEU A 230 -22.90 22.80 19.42
CA LEU A 230 -22.10 22.34 18.28
C LEU A 230 -22.23 23.23 17.04
N THR A 231 -23.45 23.66 16.71
CA THR A 231 -23.68 24.55 15.55
C THR A 231 -23.02 25.91 15.77
N SER A 232 -23.02 26.41 17.01
CA SER A 232 -22.39 27.69 17.37
C SER A 232 -20.86 27.59 17.36
N GLU A 233 -20.31 26.49 17.88
CA GLU A 233 -18.87 26.19 17.82
C GLU A 233 -18.39 26.06 16.37
N PHE A 234 -19.15 25.35 15.54
CA PHE A 234 -18.90 25.22 14.11
C PHE A 234 -18.86 26.60 13.43
N TYR A 235 -19.88 27.44 13.67
CA TYR A 235 -19.94 28.80 13.14
C TYR A 235 -18.74 29.65 13.57
N ALA A 236 -18.36 29.59 14.85
CA ALA A 236 -17.22 30.34 15.38
C ALA A 236 -15.89 29.90 14.76
N LYS A 237 -15.71 28.60 14.45
CA LYS A 237 -14.53 28.11 13.72
C LYS A 237 -14.57 28.51 12.25
N TRP A 238 -15.71 28.39 11.57
CA TRP A 238 -15.85 28.77 10.17
C TRP A 238 -15.58 30.26 9.94
N GLN A 239 -16.04 31.14 10.84
CA GLN A 239 -15.78 32.58 10.75
C GLN A 239 -14.30 32.95 10.77
N LYS A 240 -13.41 32.08 11.27
CA LYS A 240 -11.95 32.29 11.20
C LYS A 240 -11.38 32.01 9.82
N VAL A 241 -12.05 31.20 9.01
CA VAL A 241 -11.68 30.87 7.63
C VAL A 241 -12.27 31.91 6.68
N GLU A 242 -13.57 32.21 6.82
CA GLU A 242 -14.29 33.15 5.99
C GLU A 242 -15.38 33.87 6.77
N THR A 243 -15.40 35.20 6.73
CA THR A 243 -16.47 35.98 7.38
C THR A 243 -17.69 36.07 6.48
N LEU A 244 -18.89 36.15 7.06
CA LEU A 244 -20.13 36.37 6.32
C LEU A 244 -20.06 37.64 5.45
N GLU A 245 -19.37 38.67 5.93
CA GLU A 245 -19.18 39.94 5.22
C GLU A 245 -18.28 39.76 4.00
N THR A 246 -17.16 39.06 4.15
CA THR A 246 -16.28 38.74 3.01
C THR A 246 -17.02 37.92 1.96
N THR A 247 -17.88 36.98 2.35
CA THR A 247 -18.64 36.22 1.35
C THR A 247 -19.68 37.08 0.65
N ILE A 248 -20.38 37.97 1.37
CA ILE A 248 -21.35 38.91 0.77
C ILE A 248 -20.62 39.86 -0.19
N LEU A 249 -19.43 40.35 0.15
CA LEU A 249 -18.60 41.19 -0.73
C LEU A 249 -18.13 40.43 -1.97
N LEU A 250 -17.70 39.18 -1.83
CA LEU A 250 -17.21 38.36 -2.95
C LEU A 250 -18.34 37.90 -3.88
N SER A 251 -19.57 37.78 -3.37
CA SER A 251 -20.74 37.33 -4.13
C SER A 251 -21.64 38.46 -4.66
N SER A 252 -21.32 39.72 -4.37
CA SER A 252 -22.10 40.88 -4.79
C SER A 252 -21.22 42.03 -5.27
N ASN A 253 -21.83 43.03 -5.93
CA ASN A 253 -21.14 44.28 -6.28
C ASN A 253 -21.14 45.29 -5.11
N MET A 254 -21.41 44.86 -3.87
CA MET A 254 -21.45 45.76 -2.73
C MET A 254 -20.03 46.12 -2.27
N SER A 255 -19.85 47.37 -1.85
CA SER A 255 -18.62 47.81 -1.19
C SER A 255 -18.69 47.58 0.32
N THR A 256 -17.55 47.63 1.01
CA THR A 256 -17.49 47.62 2.49
C THR A 256 -18.32 48.74 3.11
N GLU A 257 -18.35 49.92 2.50
CA GLU A 257 -19.16 51.07 2.95
C GLU A 257 -20.67 50.78 2.85
N ASP A 258 -21.10 50.03 1.84
CA ASP A 258 -22.50 49.65 1.67
C ASP A 258 -22.95 48.66 2.76
N ILE A 259 -22.09 47.71 3.12
CA ILE A 259 -22.37 46.75 4.20
C ILE A 259 -22.47 47.48 5.55
N ASP A 260 -21.54 48.39 5.85
CA ASP A 260 -21.56 49.14 7.10
C ASP A 260 -22.79 50.06 7.21
N ARG A 261 -23.23 50.64 6.08
CA ARG A 261 -24.51 51.35 6.00
C ARG A 261 -25.69 50.45 6.31
N VAL A 262 -25.78 49.27 5.70
CA VAL A 262 -26.89 48.32 5.96
C VAL A 262 -26.92 47.85 7.42
N LYS A 263 -25.76 47.62 8.04
CA LYS A 263 -25.68 47.28 9.47
C LYS A 263 -26.16 48.40 10.39
N SER A 264 -25.92 49.66 10.02
CA SER A 264 -26.33 50.84 10.80
C SER A 264 -27.84 51.12 10.72
N LEU A 265 -28.52 50.57 9.73
CA LEU A 265 -29.94 50.78 9.50
C LEU A 265 -30.79 49.82 10.33
N SER A 266 -31.83 50.36 10.97
CA SER A 266 -32.87 49.58 11.62
C SER A 266 -34.25 50.04 11.15
N VAL A 267 -35.17 49.09 10.96
CA VAL A 267 -36.57 49.34 10.63
C VAL A 267 -37.41 48.74 11.75
N LEU A 268 -38.22 49.57 12.39
CA LEU A 268 -39.07 49.16 13.52
C LEU A 268 -38.28 48.48 14.67
N GLY A 269 -37.04 48.93 14.90
CA GLY A 269 -36.15 48.35 15.93
C GLY A 269 -35.47 47.04 15.52
N VAL A 270 -35.69 46.54 14.31
CA VAL A 270 -35.03 45.35 13.76
C VAL A 270 -33.91 45.78 12.82
N SER A 271 -32.73 45.17 12.94
CA SER A 271 -31.61 45.45 12.04
C SER A 271 -31.98 45.10 10.59
N VAL A 272 -31.76 46.04 9.66
CA VAL A 272 -31.98 45.79 8.23
C VAL A 272 -31.06 44.69 7.73
N PHE A 273 -29.84 44.62 8.27
CA PHE A 273 -28.91 43.53 8.00
C PHE A 273 -29.50 42.18 8.43
N GLU A 274 -30.08 42.07 9.62
CA GLU A 274 -30.74 40.83 10.08
C GLU A 274 -31.93 40.43 9.19
N LEU A 275 -32.73 41.40 8.75
CA LEU A 275 -33.84 41.16 7.82
C LEU A 275 -33.35 40.64 6.46
N LEU A 276 -32.24 41.18 5.95
CA LEU A 276 -31.61 40.73 4.73
C LEU A 276 -31.11 39.28 4.86
N ILE A 277 -30.43 38.96 5.96
CA ILE A 277 -30.00 37.58 6.25
C ILE A 277 -31.21 36.64 6.32
N GLN A 278 -32.30 37.03 7.00
CA GLN A 278 -33.52 36.21 7.03
C GLN A 278 -34.12 36.01 5.65
N GLY A 279 -34.17 37.05 4.82
CA GLY A 279 -34.64 36.97 3.44
C GLY A 279 -33.82 36.00 2.59
N LEU A 280 -32.49 36.06 2.68
CA LEU A 280 -31.59 35.17 1.96
C LEU A 280 -31.71 33.72 2.42
N VAL A 281 -31.82 33.49 3.74
CA VAL A 281 -31.93 32.14 4.31
C VAL A 281 -33.25 31.47 3.93
N VAL A 282 -34.35 32.23 3.93
CA VAL A 282 -35.69 31.75 3.54
C VAL A 282 -35.85 31.62 2.02
N GLY A 283 -35.11 32.42 1.25
CA GLY A 283 -35.07 32.34 -0.20
C GLY A 283 -34.49 31.01 -0.69
N GLN A 284 -35.11 30.43 -1.73
CA GLN A 284 -34.57 29.27 -2.46
C GLN A 284 -33.47 29.70 -3.44
N LEU A 285 -32.44 30.39 -2.94
CA LEU A 285 -31.24 30.62 -3.74
C LEU A 285 -30.51 29.28 -3.95
N LYS A 286 -30.10 29.02 -5.19
CA LYS A 286 -29.47 27.75 -5.59
C LYS A 286 -28.12 27.51 -4.91
N GLU A 287 -27.39 28.56 -4.59
CA GLU A 287 -26.09 28.49 -3.91
C GLU A 287 -26.05 29.54 -2.81
N LEU A 288 -25.87 29.10 -1.58
CA LEU A 288 -25.72 29.98 -0.43
C LEU A 288 -24.32 29.82 0.15
N PRO A 289 -23.70 30.93 0.59
CA PRO A 289 -22.55 30.92 1.49
C PRO A 289 -22.70 29.92 2.63
N VAL A 290 -21.62 29.22 2.98
CA VAL A 290 -21.59 28.27 4.12
C VAL A 290 -22.07 28.94 5.41
N SER A 291 -21.68 30.19 5.65
CA SER A 291 -22.14 31.00 6.79
C SER A 291 -23.68 31.16 6.85
N LEU A 292 -24.36 31.28 5.71
CA LEU A 292 -25.82 31.33 5.62
C LEU A 292 -26.46 29.95 5.73
N LEU A 293 -25.81 28.90 5.24
CA LEU A 293 -26.24 27.52 5.42
C LEU A 293 -26.21 27.09 6.89
N ILE A 294 -25.17 27.47 7.63
CA ILE A 294 -25.11 27.28 9.10
C ILE A 294 -26.29 28.00 9.76
N LYS A 295 -26.59 29.24 9.34
CA LYS A 295 -27.73 29.98 9.89
C LYS A 295 -29.08 29.33 9.56
N ARG A 296 -29.22 28.78 8.35
CA ARG A 296 -30.38 28.01 7.94
C ARG A 296 -30.58 26.78 8.82
N LEU A 297 -29.51 26.04 9.08
CA LEU A 297 -29.53 24.88 9.98
C LEU A 297 -29.94 25.30 11.40
N GLU A 298 -29.36 26.38 11.93
CA GLU A 298 -29.73 26.91 13.25
C GLU A 298 -31.22 27.24 13.34
N LEU A 299 -31.79 27.89 12.31
CA LEU A 299 -33.22 28.17 12.25
C LEU A 299 -34.08 26.89 12.16
N ALA A 300 -33.62 25.90 11.40
CA ALA A 300 -34.29 24.60 11.31
C ALA A 300 -34.33 23.89 12.68
N ILE A 301 -33.23 23.90 13.44
CA ILE A 301 -33.17 23.35 14.80
C ILE A 301 -34.07 24.17 15.75
N LYS A 302 -34.12 25.51 15.60
CA LYS A 302 -34.97 26.38 16.44
C LYS A 302 -36.45 26.17 16.18
N ALA A 303 -36.82 25.76 14.97
CA ALA A 303 -38.20 25.60 14.58
C ALA A 303 -38.95 24.66 15.55
N LYS A 304 -40.24 24.95 15.73
CA LYS A 304 -41.08 24.19 16.66
C LYS A 304 -41.43 22.85 16.03
N TYR A 305 -41.01 21.76 16.68
CA TYR A 305 -41.49 20.42 16.34
C TYR A 305 -43.01 20.37 16.49
N ASN A 306 -43.70 20.00 15.42
CA ASN A 306 -45.15 19.88 15.38
C ASN A 306 -45.52 18.42 15.17
N SER A 307 -46.09 17.78 16.20
CA SER A 307 -46.52 16.39 16.15
C SER A 307 -47.55 16.09 15.05
N ARG A 308 -48.24 17.13 14.54
CA ARG A 308 -49.17 17.02 13.42
C ARG A 308 -48.49 16.95 12.05
N PHE A 309 -47.27 17.49 11.91
CA PHE A 309 -46.50 17.52 10.67
C PHE A 309 -45.02 17.18 10.90
N PRO A 310 -44.70 16.02 11.50
CA PRO A 310 -43.33 15.67 11.88
C PRO A 310 -42.43 15.50 10.65
N VAL A 311 -42.96 14.90 9.58
CA VAL A 311 -42.22 14.67 8.32
C VAL A 311 -41.69 15.97 7.72
N SER A 312 -42.51 17.02 7.67
CA SER A 312 -42.09 18.32 7.11
C SER A 312 -41.00 19.00 7.94
N TYR A 313 -40.98 18.79 9.26
CA TYR A 313 -39.92 19.30 10.11
C TYR A 313 -38.61 18.55 9.88
N ILE A 314 -38.66 17.21 9.87
CA ILE A 314 -37.49 16.34 9.64
C ILE A 314 -36.89 16.63 8.26
N GLU A 315 -37.71 16.69 7.21
CA GLU A 315 -37.26 17.02 5.85
C GLU A 315 -36.57 18.39 5.75
N LYS A 316 -36.99 19.39 6.54
CA LYS A 316 -36.34 20.70 6.56
C LYS A 316 -34.98 20.65 7.23
N LEU A 317 -34.88 19.88 8.31
CA LEU A 317 -33.64 19.67 9.06
C LEU A 317 -32.62 18.91 8.20
N ASP A 318 -33.03 17.80 7.60
CA ASP A 318 -32.19 16.96 6.74
C ASP A 318 -31.73 17.72 5.49
N ARG A 319 -32.61 18.52 4.87
CA ARG A 319 -32.22 19.39 3.73
C ARG A 319 -31.19 20.43 4.14
N ALA A 320 -31.41 21.14 5.25
CA ALA A 320 -30.45 22.16 5.70
C ALA A 320 -29.07 21.56 6.00
N LEU A 321 -29.04 20.35 6.56
CA LEU A 321 -27.81 19.62 6.82
C LEU A 321 -27.14 19.12 5.53
N SER A 322 -27.91 18.56 4.60
CA SER A 322 -27.40 18.08 3.32
C SER A 322 -26.81 19.22 2.49
N ASP A 323 -27.47 20.38 2.45
CA ASP A 323 -26.96 21.57 1.78
C ASP A 323 -25.62 22.01 2.41
N LEU A 324 -25.55 22.04 3.74
CA LEU A 324 -24.32 22.38 4.46
C LEU A 324 -23.18 21.39 4.18
N ASN A 325 -23.45 20.09 4.26
CA ASN A 325 -22.48 19.03 3.98
C ASN A 325 -21.92 19.18 2.55
N SER A 326 -22.81 19.22 1.55
CA SER A 326 -22.40 19.32 0.15
C SER A 326 -21.57 20.57 -0.15
N SER A 327 -21.90 21.71 0.48
CA SER A 327 -21.13 22.94 0.31
C SER A 327 -19.75 22.85 0.95
N ILE A 328 -19.61 22.29 2.14
CA ILE A 328 -18.32 22.15 2.83
C ILE A 328 -17.45 21.10 2.11
N GLU A 329 -18.02 19.96 1.74
CA GLU A 329 -17.33 18.93 0.97
C GLU A 329 -16.83 19.50 -0.37
N GLY A 330 -17.63 20.35 -1.02
CA GLY A 330 -17.22 21.07 -2.23
C GLY A 330 -16.03 22.00 -2.01
N GLU A 331 -15.98 22.74 -0.89
CA GLU A 331 -14.82 23.59 -0.56
C GLU A 331 -13.57 22.77 -0.19
N ILE A 332 -13.75 21.66 0.52
CA ILE A 332 -12.68 20.71 0.83
C ILE A 332 -12.09 20.12 -0.46
N ASP A 333 -12.94 19.70 -1.40
CA ASP A 333 -12.52 19.17 -2.70
C ASP A 333 -11.76 20.23 -3.50
N LYS A 334 -12.25 21.48 -3.57
CA LYS A 334 -11.51 22.60 -4.20
C LYS A 334 -10.15 22.84 -3.55
N PHE A 335 -10.07 22.75 -2.22
CA PHE A 335 -8.80 22.88 -1.50
C PHE A 335 -7.84 21.74 -1.88
N LYS A 336 -8.31 20.49 -1.87
CA LYS A 336 -7.51 19.32 -2.27
C LYS A 336 -7.04 19.42 -3.73
N ASP A 337 -7.90 19.89 -4.63
CA ASP A 337 -7.52 20.12 -6.04
C ASP A 337 -6.45 21.20 -6.20
N SER A 338 -6.32 22.12 -5.23
CA SER A 338 -5.26 23.13 -5.20
C SER A 338 -3.93 22.62 -4.61
N ASN A 339 -3.93 21.46 -3.95
CA ASN A 339 -2.70 20.89 -3.39
C ASN A 339 -1.71 20.55 -4.51
N LEU A 340 -0.48 21.07 -4.38
CA LEU A 340 0.58 20.80 -5.33
C LEU A 340 0.98 19.32 -5.28
N PHE A 341 1.24 18.75 -6.46
CA PHE A 341 1.82 17.42 -6.57
C PHE A 341 3.26 17.44 -6.02
N CYS A 342 3.45 16.97 -4.79
CA CYS A 342 4.75 16.88 -4.14
C CYS A 342 5.42 15.54 -4.46
N SER A 343 6.14 15.45 -5.58
CA SER A 343 6.80 14.22 -6.06
C SER A 343 7.83 13.57 -5.10
N ASN A 344 8.12 14.18 -3.96
CA ASN A 344 9.39 13.98 -3.25
C ASN A 344 9.30 13.62 -1.76
N ILE A 345 8.12 13.31 -1.20
CA ILE A 345 7.93 13.03 0.24
C ILE A 345 8.96 12.02 0.75
N ILE A 346 9.14 10.94 0.00
CA ILE A 346 10.20 9.95 0.22
C ILE A 346 10.93 9.71 -1.09
N ARG A 347 12.25 9.81 -1.04
CA ARG A 347 13.14 9.34 -2.11
C ARG A 347 14.01 8.21 -1.59
N PHE A 348 13.94 7.07 -2.26
CA PHE A 348 14.84 5.95 -2.00
C PHE A 348 16.15 6.15 -2.75
N THR A 349 17.27 5.89 -2.07
CA THR A 349 18.62 5.92 -2.66
C THR A 349 19.34 4.60 -2.42
N LYS A 350 20.33 4.28 -3.25
CA LYS A 350 21.25 3.17 -2.98
C LYS A 350 22.28 3.62 -1.92
N SER A 351 22.53 2.80 -0.90
CA SER A 351 23.62 3.00 0.07
C SER A 351 24.72 1.96 -0.17
N ASP A 352 25.98 2.39 -0.04
CA ASP A 352 27.21 1.66 -0.45
C ASP A 352 27.45 0.35 0.32
N SER A 353 26.78 0.11 1.44
CA SER A 353 26.88 -1.12 2.23
C SER A 353 25.51 -1.74 2.49
N ARG A 354 24.99 -2.49 1.51
CA ARG A 354 23.81 -3.38 1.62
C ARG A 354 22.55 -2.73 2.22
N GLY A 355 22.18 -1.52 1.77
CA GLY A 355 20.99 -0.86 2.28
C GLY A 355 20.30 0.07 1.30
N VAL A 356 18.97 0.12 1.43
CA VAL A 356 18.14 1.22 0.92
C VAL A 356 18.37 2.42 1.83
N GLY A 357 18.84 3.53 1.26
CA GLY A 357 18.80 4.84 1.88
C GLY A 357 17.43 5.48 1.67
N ILE A 358 17.03 6.32 2.62
CA ILE A 358 15.78 7.08 2.55
C ILE A 358 16.13 8.53 2.79
N ILE A 359 15.74 9.39 1.84
CA ILE A 359 15.74 10.83 2.00
C ILE A 359 14.28 11.24 2.15
N LEU A 360 13.95 11.81 3.31
CA LEU A 360 12.64 12.39 3.59
C LEU A 360 12.67 13.86 3.19
N ASN A 361 11.76 14.29 2.31
CA ASN A 361 11.49 15.72 2.09
C ASN A 361 10.15 16.08 2.73
N THR A 362 10.12 15.99 4.05
CA THR A 362 8.96 16.27 4.88
C THR A 362 9.30 17.36 5.87
N ASP A 363 8.32 18.21 6.21
CA ASP A 363 8.45 19.28 7.21
C ASP A 363 8.52 18.78 8.68
N PHE A 364 8.87 17.51 8.90
CA PHE A 364 9.00 16.94 10.24
C PHE A 364 10.17 17.56 11.00
N GLY A 365 10.00 17.65 12.33
CA GLY A 365 11.13 17.86 13.22
C GLY A 365 12.16 16.73 13.07
N PHE A 366 13.43 17.01 13.37
CA PHE A 366 14.54 16.05 13.22
C PHE A 366 14.23 14.67 13.83
N VAL A 367 13.65 14.65 15.02
CA VAL A 367 13.29 13.42 15.76
C VAL A 367 12.21 12.63 15.02
N GLU A 368 11.12 13.27 14.61
CA GLU A 368 10.02 12.59 13.91
C GLU A 368 10.46 12.05 12.54
N GLY A 369 11.33 12.79 11.84
CA GLY A 369 11.95 12.33 10.61
C GLY A 369 12.77 11.05 10.80
N GLU A 370 13.52 10.95 11.91
CA GLU A 370 14.29 9.73 12.24
C GLU A 370 13.36 8.53 12.51
N TYR A 371 12.30 8.71 13.30
CA TYR A 371 11.31 7.66 13.53
C TYR A 371 10.60 7.22 12.24
N LEU A 372 10.22 8.16 11.37
CA LEU A 372 9.59 7.84 10.09
C LEU A 372 10.54 7.03 9.21
N LYS A 373 11.80 7.46 9.10
CA LYS A 373 12.83 6.78 8.31
C LYS A 373 13.03 5.35 8.78
N GLU A 374 13.28 5.14 10.08
CA GLU A 374 13.53 3.80 10.62
C GLU A 374 12.28 2.92 10.57
N THR A 375 11.09 3.49 10.71
CA THR A 375 9.81 2.78 10.52
C THR A 375 9.69 2.25 9.09
N VAL A 376 9.94 3.10 8.09
CA VAL A 376 9.84 2.69 6.68
C VAL A 376 10.92 1.65 6.37
N LEU A 377 12.16 1.84 6.82
CA LEU A 377 13.24 0.86 6.64
C LEU A 377 12.93 -0.51 7.24
N PHE A 378 12.36 -0.53 8.45
CA PHE A 378 11.91 -1.75 9.10
C PHE A 378 10.87 -2.47 8.24
N PHE A 379 9.76 -1.80 7.90
CA PHE A 379 8.65 -2.44 7.18
C PHE A 379 9.00 -2.83 5.74
N LEU A 380 9.91 -2.12 5.08
CA LEU A 380 10.44 -2.56 3.79
C LEU A 380 11.11 -3.94 3.91
N ARG A 381 11.91 -4.16 4.96
CA ARG A 381 12.72 -5.38 5.10
C ARG A 381 12.01 -6.52 5.84
N PHE A 382 10.94 -6.23 6.58
CA PHE A 382 10.27 -7.19 7.44
C PHE A 382 9.42 -8.20 6.65
N ASP A 383 9.86 -9.44 6.50
CA ASP A 383 9.16 -10.42 5.66
C ASP A 383 7.89 -11.01 6.29
N GLY A 384 7.71 -10.92 7.62
CA GLY A 384 6.58 -11.53 8.32
C GLY A 384 5.19 -10.97 7.98
N ILE A 385 5.10 -9.93 7.15
CA ILE A 385 3.84 -9.27 6.73
C ILE A 385 3.55 -9.60 5.27
N VAL A 386 3.00 -10.78 5.00
CA VAL A 386 2.63 -11.16 3.63
C VAL A 386 1.41 -10.38 3.16
N ASN A 387 0.46 -10.11 4.07
CA ASN A 387 -0.76 -9.34 3.81
C ASN A 387 -1.31 -8.72 5.11
N VAL A 388 -2.41 -7.98 4.99
CA VAL A 388 -3.07 -7.31 6.12
C VAL A 388 -3.45 -8.28 7.24
N ASP A 389 -4.00 -9.46 6.92
CA ASP A 389 -4.43 -10.43 7.93
C ASP A 389 -3.25 -11.04 8.69
N ALA A 390 -2.13 -11.27 8.00
CA ALA A 390 -0.89 -11.74 8.61
C ALA A 390 -0.34 -10.71 9.61
N PHE A 391 -0.35 -9.42 9.26
CA PHE A 391 0.04 -8.34 10.18
C PHE A 391 -0.81 -8.38 11.46
N PHE A 392 -2.14 -8.43 11.36
CA PHE A 392 -2.99 -8.40 12.57
C PHE A 392 -2.94 -9.68 13.40
N SER A 393 -2.58 -10.80 12.78
CA SER A 393 -2.39 -12.08 13.44
C SER A 393 -1.10 -12.12 14.29
N ASP A 394 -0.04 -11.44 13.85
CA ASP A 394 1.23 -11.35 14.58
C ASP A 394 1.63 -9.90 14.96
N ARG A 395 0.66 -9.00 15.10
CA ARG A 395 0.95 -7.57 15.37
C ARG A 395 1.77 -7.35 16.63
N ARG A 396 1.70 -8.27 17.60
CA ARG A 396 2.53 -8.26 18.80
C ARG A 396 4.00 -8.57 18.46
N GLY A 397 4.26 -9.63 17.68
CA GLY A 397 5.61 -9.98 17.24
C GLY A 397 6.22 -8.87 16.40
N VAL A 398 5.45 -8.33 15.45
CA VAL A 398 5.86 -7.19 14.62
C VAL A 398 6.25 -5.98 15.48
N LEU A 399 5.47 -5.64 16.50
CA LEU A 399 5.76 -4.50 17.39
C LEU A 399 7.04 -4.71 18.20
N ILE A 400 7.31 -5.94 18.64
CA ILE A 400 8.54 -6.29 19.38
C ILE A 400 9.76 -6.12 18.46
N GLU A 401 9.69 -6.62 17.23
CA GLU A 401 10.76 -6.49 16.25
C GLU A 401 10.99 -5.03 15.83
N LEU A 402 9.92 -4.25 15.68
CA LEU A 402 10.02 -2.81 15.43
C LEU A 402 10.71 -2.08 16.59
N ALA A 403 10.33 -2.38 17.84
CA ALA A 403 10.98 -1.80 19.01
C ALA A 403 12.46 -2.21 19.12
N ASN A 404 12.80 -3.44 18.75
CA ASN A 404 14.20 -3.91 18.67
C ASN A 404 14.98 -3.18 17.57
N HIS A 405 14.32 -2.84 16.45
CA HIS A 405 14.90 -2.04 15.38
C HIS A 405 15.20 -0.62 15.85
N PHE A 406 14.22 0.06 16.49
CA PHE A 406 14.43 1.39 17.06
C PHE A 406 15.54 1.40 18.11
N LYS A 407 15.60 0.40 19.00
CA LYS A 407 16.68 0.28 19.98
C LYS A 407 18.09 0.24 19.35
N LYS A 408 18.22 -0.33 18.14
CA LYS A 408 19.52 -0.44 17.45
C LYS A 408 19.90 0.82 16.69
N ASN A 409 18.91 1.56 16.19
CA ASN A 409 19.13 2.60 15.19
C ASN A 409 18.82 4.03 15.68
N ILE A 410 18.05 4.20 16.75
CA ILE A 410 17.68 5.49 17.32
C ILE A 410 18.43 5.67 18.65
N ALA A 411 19.15 6.79 18.77
CA ALA A 411 19.88 7.13 19.98
C ALA A 411 18.94 7.29 21.19
N ASP A 412 19.40 6.88 22.38
CA ASP A 412 18.70 7.03 23.67
C ASP A 412 17.29 6.41 23.76
N PHE A 413 16.93 5.48 22.87
CA PHE A 413 15.60 4.86 22.83
C PHE A 413 15.23 4.07 24.10
N ASP A 414 16.18 3.43 24.79
CA ASP A 414 15.89 2.48 25.88
C ASP A 414 15.20 3.10 27.10
N ASP A 415 15.49 4.38 27.41
CA ASP A 415 14.93 5.11 28.55
C ASP A 415 13.89 6.17 28.14
N SER A 416 13.53 6.18 26.86
CA SER A 416 12.66 7.16 26.23
C SER A 416 11.17 6.99 26.58
N GLU A 417 10.37 8.06 26.43
CA GLU A 417 8.91 8.00 26.56
C GLU A 417 8.29 7.23 25.38
N GLU A 418 8.96 7.22 24.24
CA GLU A 418 8.66 6.49 23.01
C GLU A 418 8.65 4.98 23.27
N ARG A 419 9.67 4.45 23.95
CA ARG A 419 9.68 3.03 24.33
C ARG A 419 8.57 2.71 25.32
N LYS A 420 8.32 3.57 26.31
CA LYS A 420 7.20 3.38 27.26
C LYS A 420 5.85 3.38 26.53
N TYR A 421 5.69 4.22 25.51
CA TYR A 421 4.51 4.26 24.66
C TYR A 421 4.34 2.95 23.88
N LEU A 422 5.37 2.42 23.22
CA LEU A 422 5.29 1.12 22.53
C LEU A 422 4.99 -0.04 23.48
N LEU A 423 5.52 -0.02 24.70
CA LEU A 423 5.18 -1.02 25.73
C LEU A 423 3.71 -0.93 26.16
N ARG A 424 3.16 0.29 26.29
CA ARG A 424 1.72 0.51 26.55
C ARG A 424 0.87 0.02 25.38
N LEU A 425 1.28 0.28 24.14
CA LEU A 425 0.61 -0.20 22.93
C LEU A 425 0.59 -1.73 22.90
N MET A 426 1.73 -2.37 23.19
CA MET A 426 1.83 -3.83 23.24
C MET A 426 0.88 -4.43 24.29
N LYS A 427 0.82 -3.84 25.49
CA LYS A 427 -0.10 -4.28 26.56
C LYS A 427 -1.57 -4.12 26.17
N SER A 428 -1.91 -3.10 25.38
CA SER A 428 -3.29 -2.86 24.93
C SER A 428 -3.84 -4.02 24.09
N PHE A 429 -2.99 -4.83 23.45
CA PHE A 429 -3.43 -6.00 22.70
C PHE A 429 -3.93 -7.14 23.60
N GLU A 430 -3.57 -7.14 24.89
CA GLU A 430 -3.99 -8.15 25.87
C GLU A 430 -5.29 -7.76 26.58
N SER A 431 -5.61 -6.45 26.66
CA SER A 431 -6.81 -5.94 27.32
C SER A 431 -7.96 -5.77 26.35
N LEU A 432 -9.00 -6.59 26.48
CA LEU A 432 -10.26 -6.43 25.70
C LEU A 432 -11.10 -5.22 26.13
N ARG A 433 -10.78 -4.58 27.26
CA ARG A 433 -11.62 -3.55 27.91
C ARG A 433 -11.01 -2.16 27.93
N ASP A 434 -9.69 -2.05 27.93
CA ASP A 434 -9.00 -0.76 28.03
C ASP A 434 -8.53 -0.35 26.64
N GLY A 435 -9.08 0.76 26.14
CA GLY A 435 -8.63 1.38 24.89
C GLY A 435 -7.19 1.89 25.03
N PHE A 436 -6.48 1.97 23.92
CA PHE A 436 -5.14 2.56 23.89
C PHE A 436 -5.23 4.08 23.73
N ASN A 437 -4.54 4.82 24.59
CA ASN A 437 -4.50 6.29 24.50
C ASN A 437 -3.45 6.74 23.47
N ILE A 438 -3.90 7.03 22.25
CA ILE A 438 -3.08 7.48 21.13
C ILE A 438 -2.41 8.84 21.42
N THR A 439 -3.10 9.77 22.11
CA THR A 439 -2.56 11.11 22.40
C THR A 439 -1.55 11.14 23.55
N SER A 440 -1.10 10.00 24.05
CA SER A 440 -0.21 9.92 25.22
C SER A 440 1.27 10.15 24.91
N ILE A 441 1.58 10.59 23.68
CA ILE A 441 2.91 10.96 23.20
C ILE A 441 2.81 12.10 22.20
N ASP A 442 3.82 12.98 22.18
CA ASP A 442 3.85 14.14 21.29
C ASP A 442 4.42 13.83 19.90
N ASN A 443 5.03 12.65 19.71
CA ASN A 443 5.61 12.22 18.43
C ASN A 443 4.51 11.74 17.47
N GLU A 444 4.26 12.49 16.39
CA GLU A 444 3.16 12.22 15.45
C GLU A 444 3.32 10.85 14.75
N VAL A 445 4.54 10.44 14.42
CA VAL A 445 4.82 9.14 13.78
C VAL A 445 4.46 7.97 14.68
N LEU A 446 4.72 8.06 15.99
CA LEU A 446 4.32 7.03 16.94
C LEU A 446 2.81 7.01 17.19
N ARG A 447 2.14 8.16 17.10
CA ARG A 447 0.67 8.22 17.11
C ARG A 447 0.08 7.50 15.90
N VAL A 448 0.63 7.76 14.72
CA VAL A 448 0.30 7.05 13.47
C VAL A 448 0.50 5.53 13.63
N LEU A 449 1.62 5.09 14.20
CA LEU A 449 1.85 3.66 14.48
C LEU A 449 0.82 3.11 15.48
N GLY A 450 0.48 3.85 16.53
CA GLY A 450 -0.59 3.48 17.46
C GLY A 450 -1.92 3.22 16.74
N ILE A 451 -2.29 4.11 15.82
CA ILE A 451 -3.51 3.97 15.00
C ILE A 451 -3.39 2.78 14.04
N LEU A 452 -2.24 2.60 13.38
CA LEU A 452 -2.00 1.49 12.45
C LEU A 452 -2.17 0.13 13.14
N PHE A 453 -1.55 -0.04 14.30
CA PHE A 453 -1.57 -1.32 15.02
C PHE A 453 -2.92 -1.63 15.69
N THR A 454 -3.72 -0.61 16.00
CA THR A 454 -5.04 -0.78 16.62
C THR A 454 -6.17 -0.89 15.60
N SER A 455 -6.07 -0.16 14.49
CA SER A 455 -7.18 0.09 13.57
C SER A 455 -6.80 0.17 12.09
N GLY A 456 -5.52 -0.03 11.75
CA GLY A 456 -5.00 0.09 10.39
C GLY A 456 -5.38 -1.03 9.41
N ARG A 457 -6.33 -1.89 9.76
CA ARG A 457 -6.80 -3.00 8.91
C ARG A 457 -7.60 -2.49 7.72
N ASP A 458 -8.48 -1.53 8.00
CA ASP A 458 -9.29 -0.85 7.01
C ASP A 458 -8.71 0.55 6.80
N LEU A 459 -8.42 0.90 5.56
CA LEU A 459 -7.78 2.18 5.25
C LEU A 459 -8.71 3.38 5.50
N SER A 460 -10.02 3.22 5.27
CA SER A 460 -10.99 4.30 5.54
C SER A 460 -11.05 4.56 7.04
N HIS A 461 -11.15 3.49 7.83
CA HIS A 461 -11.13 3.60 9.29
C HIS A 461 -9.79 4.12 9.84
N PHE A 462 -8.68 3.78 9.17
CA PHE A 462 -7.36 4.35 9.49
C PHE A 462 -7.35 5.86 9.29
N ILE A 463 -7.84 6.36 8.14
CA ILE A 463 -7.95 7.79 7.84
C ILE A 463 -8.90 8.50 8.81
N ASP A 464 -10.07 7.92 9.08
CA ASP A 464 -11.05 8.46 10.03
C ASP A 464 -10.44 8.65 11.44
N ASN A 465 -9.58 7.72 11.85
CA ASN A 465 -8.91 7.80 13.14
C ASN A 465 -7.78 8.84 13.14
N LEU A 466 -7.02 8.96 12.05
CA LEU A 466 -6.02 10.03 11.88
C LEU A 466 -6.67 11.42 12.03
N GLU A 467 -7.81 11.62 11.36
CA GLU A 467 -8.58 12.87 11.48
C GLU A 467 -9.12 13.09 12.89
N SER A 468 -9.64 12.04 13.54
CA SER A 468 -10.17 12.13 14.91
C SER A 468 -9.11 12.58 15.92
N GLU A 469 -7.88 12.14 15.69
CA GLU A 469 -6.67 12.40 16.45
C GLU A 469 -5.95 13.69 16.00
N LEU A 470 -6.47 14.39 14.98
CA LEU A 470 -5.90 15.63 14.44
C LEU A 470 -4.44 15.45 13.96
N ILE A 471 -4.13 14.29 13.37
CA ILE A 471 -2.83 14.02 12.76
C ILE A 471 -2.70 14.85 11.49
N SER A 472 -1.73 15.75 11.46
CA SER A 472 -1.60 16.77 10.41
C SER A 472 -0.89 16.25 9.16
N ASN A 473 0.02 15.30 9.31
CA ASN A 473 0.84 14.78 8.22
C ASN A 473 0.27 13.46 7.67
N LEU A 474 -0.81 13.59 6.89
CA LEU A 474 -1.42 12.45 6.20
C LEU A 474 -0.45 11.77 5.23
N GLY A 475 0.50 12.52 4.66
CA GLY A 475 1.58 11.99 3.81
C GLY A 475 2.41 10.92 4.53
N ALA A 476 2.88 11.20 5.74
CA ALA A 476 3.63 10.23 6.53
C ALA A 476 2.80 9.02 6.93
N ALA A 477 1.54 9.26 7.31
CA ALA A 477 0.65 8.21 7.75
C ALA A 477 0.33 7.20 6.64
N LEU A 478 -0.02 7.70 5.45
CA LEU A 478 -0.30 6.87 4.29
C LEU A 478 0.98 6.28 3.68
N CYS A 479 2.12 6.95 3.82
CA CYS A 479 3.42 6.35 3.50
C CYS A 479 3.70 5.12 4.36
N ILE A 480 3.54 5.20 5.69
CA ILE A 480 3.72 4.06 6.59
C ILE A 480 2.74 2.94 6.24
N TRP A 481 1.46 3.28 6.06
CA TRP A 481 0.43 2.31 5.68
C TRP A 481 0.77 1.59 4.38
N GLY A 482 1.17 2.35 3.35
CA GLY A 482 1.59 1.81 2.05
C GLY A 482 2.89 1.02 2.11
N THR A 483 3.80 1.34 3.03
CA THR A 483 5.02 0.54 3.26
C THR A 483 4.68 -0.81 3.88
N VAL A 484 3.67 -0.88 4.74
CA VAL A 484 3.28 -2.12 5.44
C VAL A 484 2.55 -3.07 4.49
N TYR A 485 1.59 -2.57 3.73
CA TYR A 485 0.69 -3.41 2.92
C TYR A 485 0.93 -3.37 1.41
N GLY A 486 1.79 -2.46 0.95
CA GLY A 486 2.16 -2.34 -0.46
C GLY A 486 1.18 -1.53 -1.32
N ALA A 487 1.65 -1.12 -2.51
CA ALA A 487 0.87 -0.32 -3.46
C ALA A 487 -0.37 -1.07 -3.96
N ALA A 488 -0.28 -2.39 -4.12
CA ALA A 488 -1.42 -3.21 -4.51
C ALA A 488 -2.64 -3.02 -3.59
N SER A 489 -2.42 -2.83 -2.29
CA SER A 489 -3.46 -2.75 -1.26
C SER A 489 -4.16 -1.40 -1.17
N LEU A 490 -3.59 -0.34 -1.75
CA LEU A 490 -4.23 0.98 -1.78
C LEU A 490 -5.46 0.95 -2.72
N PRO A 491 -6.59 1.59 -2.39
CA PRO A 491 -7.78 1.61 -3.25
C PRO A 491 -7.70 2.72 -4.33
N LYS A 492 -8.33 2.50 -5.50
CA LYS A 492 -8.41 3.51 -6.57
C LYS A 492 -9.12 4.79 -6.10
N THR A 493 -10.08 4.67 -5.18
CA THR A 493 -10.90 5.80 -4.69
C THR A 493 -10.08 6.92 -4.07
N LEU A 494 -8.92 6.61 -3.49
CA LEU A 494 -8.02 7.60 -2.91
C LEU A 494 -7.05 8.22 -3.92
N MET A 495 -7.03 7.72 -5.16
CA MET A 495 -6.22 8.27 -6.24
C MET A 495 -6.92 9.39 -7.02
N LYS A 496 -8.06 9.90 -6.55
CA LYS A 496 -8.73 11.08 -7.15
C LYS A 496 -7.72 12.23 -7.24
N GLY A 497 -7.65 12.91 -8.39
CA GLY A 497 -6.63 13.92 -8.71
C GLY A 497 -5.28 13.39 -9.21
N LEU A 498 -4.82 12.22 -8.73
CA LEU A 498 -3.61 11.55 -9.23
C LEU A 498 -3.90 10.74 -10.51
N GLY A 499 -4.95 9.92 -10.48
CA GLY A 499 -5.37 9.08 -11.60
C GLY A 499 -6.12 9.84 -12.69
N ASP A 500 -6.79 10.94 -12.33
CA ASP A 500 -7.53 11.79 -13.28
C ASP A 500 -6.58 12.63 -14.16
N ASN A 501 -5.37 12.92 -13.66
CA ASN A 501 -4.34 13.63 -14.39
C ASN A 501 -3.23 12.65 -14.84
N ILE A 502 -3.28 12.29 -16.12
CA ILE A 502 -2.30 11.40 -16.76
C ILE A 502 -0.85 11.88 -16.57
N ALA A 503 -0.61 13.20 -16.53
CA ALA A 503 0.73 13.74 -16.31
C ALA A 503 1.24 13.41 -14.90
N ASN A 504 0.40 13.53 -13.87
CA ASN A 504 0.77 13.19 -12.49
C ASN A 504 1.04 11.69 -12.34
N THR A 505 0.18 10.84 -12.94
CA THR A 505 0.39 9.39 -12.99
C THR A 505 1.70 9.04 -13.69
N ARG A 506 2.04 9.73 -14.78
CA ARG A 506 3.31 9.53 -15.48
C ARG A 506 4.51 9.92 -14.63
N ILE A 507 4.48 11.06 -13.95
CA ILE A 507 5.56 11.49 -13.05
C ILE A 507 5.78 10.48 -11.92
N LEU A 508 4.69 9.95 -11.33
CA LEU A 508 4.77 8.88 -10.33
C LEU A 508 5.49 7.65 -10.89
N ILE A 509 5.07 7.18 -12.06
CA ILE A 509 5.60 5.96 -12.68
C ILE A 509 7.07 6.16 -13.08
N ASP A 510 7.42 7.30 -13.70
CA ASP A 510 8.78 7.64 -14.10
C ASP A 510 9.70 7.76 -12.86
N GLY A 511 9.22 8.37 -11.77
CA GLY A 511 9.94 8.45 -10.50
C GLY A 511 10.18 7.08 -9.88
N PHE A 512 9.17 6.21 -9.91
CA PHE A 512 9.31 4.84 -9.44
C PHE A 512 10.22 3.98 -10.34
N ALA A 513 10.20 4.21 -11.65
CA ALA A 513 11.10 3.56 -12.60
C ALA A 513 12.57 3.88 -12.32
N ALA A 514 12.87 5.16 -12.00
CA ALA A 514 14.20 5.59 -11.60
C ALA A 514 14.67 4.88 -10.33
N ILE A 515 13.78 4.77 -9.34
CA ILE A 515 14.06 4.04 -8.08
C ILE A 515 14.39 2.58 -8.39
N ILE A 516 13.54 1.87 -9.13
CA ILE A 516 13.80 0.47 -9.48
C ILE A 516 15.15 0.39 -10.19
N LYS A 517 15.41 1.22 -11.21
CA LYS A 517 16.69 1.24 -11.95
C LYS A 517 17.91 1.39 -11.03
N ASP A 518 17.85 2.23 -10.01
CA ASP A 518 18.95 2.39 -9.06
C ASP A 518 19.19 1.13 -8.19
N PHE A 519 18.13 0.38 -7.86
CA PHE A 519 18.23 -0.92 -7.18
C PHE A 519 18.71 -2.05 -8.09
N THR A 520 18.84 -1.78 -9.39
CA THR A 520 19.07 -2.79 -10.38
C THR A 520 20.52 -2.97 -10.85
N LEU A 521 21.34 -1.94 -10.68
CA LEU A 521 22.71 -1.94 -11.18
C LEU A 521 23.65 -2.69 -10.23
N GLU A 522 23.73 -4.01 -10.47
CA GLU A 522 24.84 -4.94 -10.21
C GLU A 522 24.51 -6.25 -10.96
N THR A 523 25.05 -6.56 -12.13
CA THR A 523 26.43 -7.04 -12.32
C THR A 523 26.63 -7.41 -13.80
N SER A 524 27.50 -6.70 -14.51
CA SER A 524 28.57 -7.26 -15.33
C SER A 524 29.31 -6.09 -15.96
N ASP A 525 30.64 -6.15 -15.96
CA ASP A 525 31.45 -5.36 -16.87
C ASP A 525 31.07 -5.74 -18.30
N SER A 526 30.06 -5.07 -18.83
CA SER A 526 29.92 -4.81 -20.25
C SER A 526 29.14 -3.52 -20.39
N SER A 527 29.78 -2.57 -21.07
CA SER A 527 29.23 -1.27 -21.42
C SER A 527 27.93 -1.45 -22.20
N ASP A 528 26.78 -1.17 -21.58
CA ASP A 528 25.73 -0.36 -22.22
C ASP A 528 24.61 0.01 -21.25
N SER A 529 24.27 1.30 -21.27
CA SER A 529 23.50 1.99 -20.25
C SER A 529 22.01 2.07 -20.59
N THR A 530 21.25 0.96 -20.60
CA THR A 530 19.76 1.03 -20.67
C THR A 530 19.07 -0.23 -20.15
N HIS A 531 19.08 -0.51 -18.85
CA HIS A 531 18.32 -1.64 -18.32
C HIS A 531 17.85 -1.44 -16.87
N THR A 532 16.65 -1.94 -16.60
CA THR A 532 16.02 -2.04 -15.27
C THR A 532 16.13 -3.51 -14.83
N PHE A 533 17.17 -3.86 -14.08
CA PHE A 533 17.57 -5.21 -13.60
C PHE A 533 17.41 -5.53 -12.08
N VAL A 534 16.28 -5.91 -11.51
CA VAL A 534 16.29 -6.13 -10.03
C VAL A 534 17.08 -7.41 -9.70
N ARG A 535 18.34 -7.29 -9.26
CA ARG A 535 19.17 -8.36 -8.69
C ARG A 535 19.46 -8.01 -7.23
N PHE A 536 18.68 -8.58 -6.31
CA PHE A 536 19.00 -8.49 -4.89
C PHE A 536 19.91 -9.65 -4.50
N VAL A 537 21.12 -9.32 -4.07
CA VAL A 537 21.97 -10.23 -3.32
C VAL A 537 21.25 -10.45 -1.98
N GLY A 538 20.73 -11.67 -1.77
CA GLY A 538 20.27 -12.09 -0.44
C GLY A 538 21.39 -11.93 0.58
N PRO A 539 21.12 -11.98 1.90
CA PRO A 539 22.15 -11.82 2.90
C PRO A 539 23.30 -12.81 2.64
N SER A 540 24.43 -12.29 2.16
CA SER A 540 25.67 -13.03 2.06
C SER A 540 26.11 -13.33 3.48
N LEU A 541 26.21 -14.63 3.80
CA LEU A 541 27.03 -15.10 4.89
C LEU A 541 28.43 -14.47 4.70
N THR A 542 28.85 -13.71 5.68
CA THR A 542 30.16 -13.04 5.72
C THR A 542 31.27 -14.09 5.68
N GLU A 543 31.97 -14.18 4.56
CA GLU A 543 33.40 -14.50 4.58
C GLU A 543 34.14 -13.16 4.62
N ASP A 544 34.45 -12.72 5.83
CA ASP A 544 35.35 -11.59 6.03
C ASP A 544 36.79 -12.05 5.80
N SER A 545 37.41 -11.44 4.80
CA SER A 545 38.83 -11.06 4.68
C SER A 545 39.86 -11.94 5.42
N PHE A 546 40.64 -12.70 4.65
CA PHE A 546 42.05 -12.91 4.96
C PHE A 546 42.93 -12.48 3.78
N THR A 547 43.82 -11.56 4.10
CA THR A 547 44.84 -10.96 3.27
C THR A 547 45.74 -11.99 2.59
N GLU A 548 45.93 -11.86 1.28
CA GLU A 548 47.03 -12.49 0.56
C GLU A 548 48.37 -11.99 1.13
N LYS A 549 49.16 -12.95 1.63
CA LYS A 549 50.61 -12.88 1.58
C LYS A 549 51.11 -14.21 1.04
N ASP A 550 51.90 -14.10 -0.02
CA ASP A 550 52.75 -15.14 -0.58
C ASP A 550 53.52 -15.90 0.51
N ASP A 551 53.59 -17.22 0.40
CA ASP A 551 54.87 -17.93 0.28
C ASP A 551 54.68 -19.43 -0.05
N SER A 552 55.50 -19.86 -0.99
CA SER A 552 55.82 -21.22 -1.47
C SER A 552 55.59 -22.40 -0.52
N ASN A 553 55.04 -23.52 -1.03
CA ASN A 553 55.81 -24.73 -1.41
C ASN A 553 54.93 -25.92 -1.80
N ASN A 554 55.49 -26.72 -2.71
CA ASN A 554 55.06 -28.03 -3.20
C ASN A 554 54.49 -28.97 -2.10
N ASN A 555 53.43 -29.72 -2.45
CA ASN A 555 53.57 -31.16 -2.76
C ASN A 555 52.24 -31.76 -3.25
N ASN A 556 52.38 -32.60 -4.27
CA ASN A 556 51.38 -33.54 -4.75
C ASN A 556 50.86 -34.40 -3.60
N GLU A 557 49.55 -34.58 -3.54
CA GLU A 557 48.88 -35.88 -3.49
C GLU A 557 47.36 -35.63 -3.54
N SER A 558 46.71 -36.11 -4.60
CA SER A 558 45.26 -36.30 -4.58
C SER A 558 44.95 -37.56 -3.76
N PRO A 559 44.02 -37.51 -2.81
CA PRO A 559 43.25 -38.68 -2.46
C PRO A 559 41.76 -38.45 -2.76
N VAL A 560 41.27 -39.26 -3.69
CA VAL A 560 40.01 -40.02 -3.63
C VAL A 560 38.78 -39.27 -3.10
N ALA A 561 37.85 -39.04 -4.03
CA ALA A 561 36.45 -38.71 -3.77
C ALA A 561 35.85 -39.57 -2.65
N GLY A 562 35.57 -38.94 -1.51
CA GLY A 562 34.69 -39.45 -0.48
C GLY A 562 33.25 -39.00 -0.76
N ASP A 563 32.38 -39.99 -0.91
CA ASP A 563 30.95 -39.91 -1.16
C ASP A 563 30.24 -38.99 -0.14
N VAL A 564 29.83 -37.78 -0.55
CA VAL A 564 28.95 -36.92 0.26
C VAL A 564 27.52 -37.33 -0.05
N GLY A 565 26.96 -38.17 0.83
CA GLY A 565 25.61 -38.69 0.73
C GLY A 565 24.57 -37.56 0.59
N LYS A 566 23.65 -37.72 -0.36
CA LYS A 566 22.49 -36.84 -0.51
C LYS A 566 21.58 -37.00 0.69
N PHE A 567 21.47 -35.97 1.53
CA PHE A 567 20.46 -35.93 2.58
C PHE A 567 19.06 -36.04 1.98
N SER A 568 18.18 -36.79 2.64
CA SER A 568 16.75 -36.79 2.32
C SER A 568 16.10 -35.45 2.70
N GLU A 569 14.94 -35.13 2.11
CA GLU A 569 14.18 -33.91 2.48
C GLU A 569 13.86 -33.86 3.99
N ALA A 570 13.68 -35.03 4.62
CA ALA A 570 13.45 -35.13 6.05
C ALA A 570 14.70 -34.77 6.87
N GLU A 571 15.87 -35.23 6.43
CA GLU A 571 17.16 -34.94 7.08
C GLU A 571 17.54 -33.46 6.95
N LEU A 572 17.35 -32.85 5.77
CA LEU A 572 17.58 -31.41 5.56
C LEU A 572 16.65 -30.57 6.44
N MET A 573 15.36 -30.93 6.52
CA MET A 573 14.41 -30.22 7.38
C MET A 573 14.78 -30.31 8.86
N ILE A 574 15.21 -31.48 9.35
CA ILE A 574 15.67 -31.65 10.74
C ILE A 574 16.93 -30.81 10.96
N LEU A 575 17.87 -30.84 10.03
CA LEU A 575 19.12 -30.09 10.08
C LEU A 575 18.88 -28.59 10.13
N ASP A 576 18.04 -28.05 9.24
CA ASP A 576 17.72 -26.62 9.18
C ASP A 576 17.04 -26.14 10.46
N ILE A 577 16.06 -26.90 10.98
CA ILE A 577 15.36 -26.52 12.21
C ILE A 577 16.34 -26.49 13.39
N VAL A 578 17.24 -27.48 13.51
CA VAL A 578 18.20 -27.53 14.63
C VAL A 578 19.33 -26.51 14.45
N ALA A 579 19.78 -26.23 13.22
CA ALA A 579 20.78 -25.21 12.91
C ALA A 579 20.26 -23.79 13.22
N LEU A 580 19.02 -23.48 12.82
CA LEU A 580 18.37 -22.19 13.08
C LEU A 580 18.18 -21.92 14.58
N ASN A 581 17.79 -22.94 15.35
CA ASN A 581 17.50 -22.78 16.78
C ASN A 581 18.75 -23.02 17.66
N LYS A 582 19.84 -23.52 17.08
CA LYS A 582 21.09 -24.02 17.70
C LYS A 582 20.93 -25.13 18.75
N ARG A 583 19.79 -25.18 19.46
CA ARG A 583 19.48 -26.10 20.56
C ARG A 583 17.97 -26.23 20.72
N LEU A 584 17.44 -27.46 20.70
CA LEU A 584 16.00 -27.71 20.75
C LEU A 584 15.66 -29.07 21.39
N SER A 585 14.62 -29.15 22.24
CA SER A 585 14.20 -30.44 22.80
C SER A 585 13.62 -31.37 21.72
N LEU A 586 13.83 -32.69 21.82
CA LEU A 586 13.30 -33.65 20.82
C LEU A 586 11.76 -33.60 20.73
N SER A 587 11.07 -33.25 21.83
CA SER A 587 9.62 -33.06 21.83
C SER A 587 9.17 -31.85 21.01
N GLU A 588 9.93 -30.76 21.07
CA GLU A 588 9.65 -29.54 20.32
C GLU A 588 10.03 -29.72 18.84
N LEU A 589 11.18 -30.36 18.59
CA LEU A 589 11.65 -30.70 17.25
C LEU A 589 10.65 -31.60 16.51
N LYS A 590 10.13 -32.65 17.17
CA LYS A 590 9.08 -33.50 16.61
C LYS A 590 7.81 -32.73 16.27
N LYS A 591 7.39 -31.76 17.08
CA LYS A 591 6.22 -30.92 16.78
C LYS A 591 6.44 -30.09 15.51
N ARG A 592 7.66 -29.55 15.33
CA ARG A 592 8.02 -28.72 14.17
C ARG A 592 8.24 -29.53 12.89
N CYS A 593 8.74 -30.77 13.00
CA CYS A 593 8.86 -31.69 11.86
C CYS A 593 7.51 -32.32 11.44
N GLY A 594 6.41 -32.07 12.17
CA GLY A 594 5.06 -32.48 11.76
C GLY A 594 4.91 -33.99 11.52
N LYS A 595 4.36 -34.36 10.35
CA LYS A 595 4.15 -35.77 9.95
C LYS A 595 5.39 -36.45 9.37
N VAL A 596 6.47 -35.69 9.13
CA VAL A 596 7.71 -36.19 8.53
C VAL A 596 8.39 -37.22 9.44
N VAL A 597 8.23 -37.09 10.76
CA VAL A 597 8.79 -38.01 11.74
C VAL A 597 7.69 -38.57 12.65
N LYS A 598 7.52 -39.90 12.67
CA LYS A 598 6.36 -40.56 13.30
C LYS A 598 6.47 -40.55 14.83
N SER A 599 7.66 -40.76 15.38
CA SER A 599 7.89 -40.79 16.83
C SER A 599 9.17 -40.05 17.25
N GLN A 600 9.35 -39.80 18.55
CA GLN A 600 10.59 -39.22 19.06
C GLN A 600 11.77 -40.20 18.97
N SER A 601 11.54 -41.52 18.97
CA SER A 601 12.60 -42.49 18.76
C SER A 601 13.08 -42.47 17.31
N ASP A 602 12.18 -42.34 16.34
CA ASP A 602 12.57 -42.24 14.93
C ASP A 602 13.40 -40.98 14.66
N LEU A 603 13.06 -39.87 15.32
CA LEU A 603 13.82 -38.63 15.26
C LEU A 603 15.23 -38.80 15.83
N GLU A 604 15.34 -39.53 16.94
CA GLU A 604 16.61 -39.84 17.58
C GLU A 604 17.47 -40.75 16.71
N ASP A 605 16.87 -41.76 16.07
CA ASP A 605 17.57 -42.68 15.17
C ASP A 605 18.10 -41.96 13.92
N VAL A 606 17.30 -41.07 13.31
CA VAL A 606 17.74 -40.24 12.17
C VAL A 606 18.88 -39.32 12.58
N ILE A 607 18.81 -38.71 13.77
CA ILE A 607 19.88 -37.83 14.25
C ILE A 607 21.16 -38.63 14.56
N LEU A 608 21.06 -39.81 15.15
CA LEU A 608 22.21 -40.62 15.54
C LEU A 608 22.88 -41.34 14.38
N ASN A 609 22.13 -41.70 13.34
CA ASN A 609 22.66 -42.46 12.21
C ASN A 609 23.02 -41.58 11.02
N GLU A 610 22.20 -40.57 10.69
CA GLU A 610 22.35 -39.81 9.43
C GLU A 610 22.86 -38.38 9.66
N LEU A 611 22.52 -37.74 10.79
CA LEU A 611 22.88 -36.33 11.07
C LEU A 611 23.90 -36.15 12.21
N ASN A 612 24.53 -37.23 12.67
CA ASN A 612 25.37 -37.21 13.87
C ASN A 612 26.64 -36.34 13.74
N LEU A 613 27.07 -36.06 12.52
CA LEU A 613 28.18 -35.16 12.22
C LEU A 613 27.80 -33.70 12.50
N TYR A 614 26.51 -33.37 12.44
CA TYR A 614 26.01 -31.99 12.54
C TYR A 614 25.18 -31.74 13.81
N ILE A 615 24.59 -32.78 14.39
CA ILE A 615 23.72 -32.67 15.56
C ILE A 615 24.15 -33.68 16.62
N LYS A 616 24.27 -33.23 17.89
CA LYS A 616 24.43 -34.11 19.06
C LYS A 616 23.16 -34.12 19.90
N ILE A 617 22.89 -35.25 20.57
CA ILE A 617 21.79 -35.36 21.53
C ILE A 617 22.36 -35.35 22.95
N GLU A 618 21.90 -34.41 23.77
CA GLU A 618 22.25 -34.26 25.18
C GLU A 618 21.05 -34.60 26.08
N LYS A 619 21.30 -35.13 27.29
CA LYS A 619 20.27 -35.37 28.31
C LYS A 619 20.34 -34.29 29.39
N GLU A 620 19.25 -33.56 29.58
CA GLU A 620 19.11 -32.57 30.65
C GLU A 620 17.79 -32.77 31.39
N GLY A 621 17.84 -32.94 32.71
CA GLY A 621 16.65 -33.04 33.55
C GLY A 621 15.64 -34.12 33.11
N GLY A 622 16.13 -35.24 32.56
CA GLY A 622 15.28 -36.34 32.06
C GLY A 622 14.74 -36.15 30.63
N LYS A 623 15.03 -35.03 29.96
CA LYS A 623 14.63 -34.75 28.57
C LYS A 623 15.84 -34.84 27.63
N LYS A 624 15.61 -35.29 26.40
CA LYS A 624 16.64 -35.32 25.33
C LYS A 624 16.55 -34.04 24.50
N VAL A 625 17.70 -33.42 24.23
CA VAL A 625 17.84 -32.15 23.52
C VAL A 625 18.81 -32.32 22.35
N ALA A 626 18.39 -31.93 21.15
CA ALA A 626 19.23 -31.87 19.97
C ALA A 626 19.99 -30.54 19.94
N VAL A 627 21.31 -30.59 19.78
CA VAL A 627 22.21 -29.43 19.76
C VAL A 627 23.01 -29.46 18.48
N TYR A 628 23.01 -28.35 17.74
CA TYR A 628 23.80 -28.20 16.54
C TYR A 628 25.30 -28.12 16.89
N LYS A 629 26.12 -28.92 16.22
CA LYS A 629 27.58 -28.88 16.34
C LYS A 629 28.10 -27.74 15.46
N SER A 630 28.28 -26.55 16.02
CA SER A 630 29.10 -25.52 15.37
C SER A 630 30.53 -26.03 15.28
N GLY A 631 31.14 -26.05 14.08
CA GLY A 631 32.46 -26.61 13.84
C GLY A 631 33.50 -26.15 14.87
N THR A 632 33.81 -27.04 15.81
CA THR A 632 35.00 -27.01 16.65
C THR A 632 35.95 -28.03 16.06
N THR A 633 36.99 -27.57 15.38
CA THR A 633 38.20 -28.35 15.13
C THR A 633 38.83 -28.68 16.48
N ASP A 634 38.65 -29.92 16.92
CA ASP A 634 39.59 -30.58 17.81
C ASP A 634 40.38 -31.58 16.97
N SER A 635 41.70 -31.58 17.21
CA SER A 635 42.83 -32.24 16.52
C SER A 635 43.33 -31.59 15.23
#